data_AF-A0A957JZ74-F1
#
_entry.id   AF-A0A957JZ74-F1
#
_cell.length_a   1.000
_cell.length_b   1.000
_cell.length_c   1.000
_cell.angle_alpha   90.00
_cell.angle_beta   90.00
_cell.angle_gamma   90.00
#
_symmetry.space_group_name_H-M   'P 1'
#
loop_
_entity.id
_entity.type
_entity.pdbx_description
1 polymer ?
#
loop_
_entity_poly.entity_id
_entity_poly.type
_entity_poly.pdbx_seq_one_letter_code
_entity_poly.pdbx_strand_id
1 'polypeptide(L)'
;PIMRLHSTNNRYHERRPWGYDAEVLRITRDAMQLRHALIPYLYTLSWENATAARSPIRPMYHEYPAADEAYHCPNQYLLGTDLIVAPFLEPADETTGLSRTVVWLPEGHWFDFFDGTYYQGGGWYAIYGALDRIPVFARAGTIVPLGPKVGWGGVGNPAELTVHLFAGANQQFTLYEDDGATTAFEDGAYSLTNFIQQWSPRQLTLIVEPAGAPADYLPDERTYHFCLHGVRDPGQVLAAINDEQAFAPYEYDAAREELRLSLKAASADRLTISLNCENDKRLWARRDRTLDQCRVMLAAFHLPSIAKETLYGQMEKLLQEPAILAKFALTLSEAQERALLEVSQQAGVHHVRDTRDPDLVILWNNRENSGIQFQYVRQMPDQWNQPHLFRSSQGDVPRFRAIVPRTRADAARAAADEARWQLSVSYWDLLQWRIEG
;
A
#
# COMPACT_ATOMS: atom_id res chain seq x y z
N PRO A 1 -11.51 12.69 1.01
CA PRO A 1 -12.46 12.88 -0.12
C PRO A 1 -12.17 14.13 -0.96
N ILE A 2 -12.09 15.31 -0.31
CA ILE A 2 -11.92 16.61 -0.97
C ILE A 2 -10.44 17.03 -0.94
N MET A 3 -9.86 17.36 -2.09
CA MET A 3 -8.50 17.87 -2.19
C MET A 3 -8.50 19.40 -2.06
N ARG A 4 -8.17 19.92 -0.88
CA ARG A 4 -8.14 21.36 -0.61
C ARG A 4 -6.88 21.74 0.14
N LEU A 5 -5.97 22.47 -0.53
CA LEU A 5 -4.86 23.14 0.15
C LEU A 5 -5.38 24.39 0.87
N HIS A 6 -5.10 24.51 2.16
CA HIS A 6 -5.59 25.62 2.99
C HIS A 6 -4.57 26.01 4.06
N SER A 7 -4.54 27.30 4.41
CA SER A 7 -3.71 27.84 5.49
C SER A 7 -4.32 29.13 6.02
N THR A 8 -3.90 29.54 7.22
CA THR A 8 -4.15 30.89 7.75
C THR A 8 -3.66 31.95 6.76
N ASN A 9 -4.38 33.07 6.67
CA ASN A 9 -4.03 34.22 5.83
C ASN A 9 -2.82 34.97 6.44
N ASN A 10 -1.63 34.40 6.27
CA ASN A 10 -0.37 34.97 6.71
C ASN A 10 0.55 35.16 5.49
N ARG A 11 1.07 36.39 5.32
CA ARG A 11 1.96 36.75 4.19
C ARG A 11 3.27 35.95 4.15
N TYR A 12 3.65 35.33 5.27
CA TYR A 12 4.88 34.53 5.39
C TYR A 12 4.66 33.03 5.18
N HIS A 13 3.44 32.58 4.94
CA HIS A 13 3.16 31.16 4.65
C HIS A 13 3.03 30.96 3.14
N GLU A 14 3.91 30.15 2.57
CA GLU A 14 3.73 29.61 1.22
C GLU A 14 3.02 28.26 1.31
N ARG A 15 2.15 27.98 0.34
CA ARG A 15 1.36 26.73 0.27
C ARG A 15 1.17 26.24 -1.16
N ARG A 16 1.49 27.09 -2.12
CA ARG A 16 1.40 26.76 -3.52
C ARG A 16 2.58 25.85 -3.82
N PRO A 17 2.36 24.67 -4.41
CA PRO A 17 3.46 23.76 -4.73
C PRO A 17 4.57 24.42 -5.56
N TRP A 18 4.21 25.40 -6.42
CA TRP A 18 5.15 26.15 -7.25
C TRP A 18 5.87 27.31 -6.53
N GLY A 19 5.62 27.53 -5.24
CA GLY A 19 6.38 28.46 -4.41
C GLY A 19 7.58 27.82 -3.70
N TYR A 20 7.71 26.50 -3.79
CA TYR A 20 8.84 25.71 -3.27
C TYR A 20 9.83 25.37 -4.40
N ASP A 21 10.81 24.52 -4.11
CA ASP A 21 11.79 24.05 -5.11
C ASP A 21 11.16 23.16 -6.21
N ALA A 22 11.99 22.82 -7.19
CA ALA A 22 11.57 22.03 -8.35
C ALA A 22 11.14 20.60 -7.99
N GLU A 23 11.71 20.01 -6.93
CA GLU A 23 11.37 18.66 -6.49
C GLU A 23 9.97 18.65 -5.87
N VAL A 24 9.72 19.55 -4.92
CA VAL A 24 8.39 19.71 -4.30
C VAL A 24 7.32 19.99 -5.34
N LEU A 25 7.58 20.90 -6.29
CA LEU A 25 6.67 21.19 -7.38
C LEU A 25 6.37 19.95 -8.23
N ARG A 26 7.40 19.19 -8.64
CA ARG A 26 7.23 17.99 -9.47
C ARG A 26 6.39 16.94 -8.75
N ILE A 27 6.80 16.55 -7.54
CA ILE A 27 6.15 15.48 -6.76
C ILE A 27 4.70 15.85 -6.44
N THR A 28 4.46 17.10 -6.05
CA THR A 28 3.10 17.53 -5.70
C THR A 28 2.21 17.60 -6.94
N ARG A 29 2.75 18.03 -8.09
CA ARG A 29 2.03 17.98 -9.37
C ARG A 29 1.64 16.55 -9.72
N ASP A 30 2.57 15.61 -9.61
CA ASP A 30 2.32 14.19 -9.91
C ASP A 30 1.22 13.61 -9.00
N ALA A 31 1.25 13.91 -7.70
CA ALA A 31 0.20 13.50 -6.76
C ALA A 31 -1.16 14.14 -7.05
N MET A 32 -1.20 15.43 -7.40
CA MET A 32 -2.43 16.12 -7.80
C MET A 32 -3.01 15.58 -9.10
N GLN A 33 -2.16 15.28 -10.09
CA GLN A 33 -2.58 14.66 -11.34
C GLN A 33 -3.07 13.23 -11.13
N LEU A 34 -2.45 12.46 -10.24
CA LEU A 34 -2.97 11.15 -9.85
C LEU A 34 -4.35 11.28 -9.19
N ARG A 35 -4.53 12.23 -8.27
CA ARG A 35 -5.84 12.50 -7.66
C ARG A 35 -6.89 12.88 -8.70
N HIS A 36 -6.51 13.60 -9.74
CA HIS A 36 -7.39 13.92 -10.86
C HIS A 36 -7.72 12.69 -11.71
N ALA A 37 -6.72 11.89 -12.06
CA ALA A 37 -6.90 10.63 -12.78
C ALA A 37 -7.84 9.68 -12.01
N LEU A 38 -7.82 9.69 -10.68
CA LEU A 38 -8.72 8.87 -9.85
C LEU A 38 -10.18 9.33 -9.81
N ILE A 39 -10.59 10.37 -10.55
CA ILE A 39 -12.00 10.85 -10.54
C ILE A 39 -13.01 9.72 -10.83
N PRO A 40 -12.86 8.87 -11.86
CA PRO A 40 -13.84 7.80 -12.13
C PRO A 40 -14.03 6.86 -10.93
N TYR A 41 -12.93 6.43 -10.31
CA TYR A 41 -12.96 5.61 -9.10
C TYR A 41 -13.58 6.35 -7.90
N LEU A 42 -13.12 7.57 -7.60
CA LEU A 42 -13.56 8.32 -6.42
C LEU A 42 -15.01 8.81 -6.53
N TYR A 43 -15.48 9.09 -7.74
CA TYR A 43 -16.86 9.50 -8.00
C TYR A 43 -17.81 8.32 -7.84
N THR A 44 -17.41 7.14 -8.33
CA THR A 44 -18.11 5.88 -8.03
C THR A 44 -18.22 5.64 -6.52
N LEU A 45 -17.13 5.77 -5.77
CA LEU A 45 -17.17 5.64 -4.30
C LEU A 45 -18.09 6.68 -3.64
N SER A 46 -18.22 7.86 -4.23
CA SER A 46 -19.12 8.91 -3.72
C SER A 46 -20.59 8.53 -3.96
N TRP A 47 -20.90 7.93 -5.10
CA TRP A 47 -22.21 7.36 -5.38
C TRP A 47 -22.55 6.20 -4.43
N GLU A 48 -21.62 5.28 -4.18
CA GLU A 48 -21.81 4.20 -3.18
C GLU A 48 -22.05 4.76 -1.77
N ASN A 49 -21.35 5.83 -1.41
CA ASN A 49 -21.58 6.51 -0.14
C ASN A 49 -22.99 7.11 -0.07
N ALA A 50 -23.45 7.77 -1.14
CA ALA A 50 -24.77 8.39 -1.20
C ALA A 50 -25.91 7.36 -1.17
N THR A 51 -25.74 6.22 -1.85
CA THR A 51 -26.81 5.22 -2.04
C THR A 51 -26.79 4.09 -1.00
N ALA A 52 -25.61 3.72 -0.49
CA ALA A 52 -25.41 2.57 0.39
C ALA A 52 -24.71 2.92 1.72
N ALA A 53 -24.47 4.21 2.00
CA ALA A 53 -23.79 4.69 3.21
C ALA A 53 -22.39 4.08 3.43
N ARG A 54 -21.73 3.65 2.34
CA ARG A 54 -20.36 3.14 2.37
C ARG A 54 -19.37 4.29 2.22
N SER A 55 -18.76 4.70 3.33
CA SER A 55 -17.72 5.74 3.29
C SER A 55 -16.58 5.35 2.34
N PRO A 56 -16.09 6.26 1.48
CA PRO A 56 -14.93 6.00 0.61
C PRO A 56 -13.65 5.74 1.40
N ILE A 57 -13.54 6.30 2.60
CA ILE A 57 -12.37 6.15 3.48
C ILE A 57 -12.84 5.47 4.76
N ARG A 58 -12.26 4.32 5.09
CA ARG A 58 -12.67 3.52 6.24
C ARG A 58 -11.44 3.09 7.05
N PRO A 59 -11.48 3.12 8.39
CA PRO A 59 -10.43 2.53 9.20
C PRO A 59 -10.44 1.00 9.04
N MET A 60 -9.30 0.37 9.30
CA MET A 60 -9.12 -1.07 9.06
C MET A 60 -10.14 -1.93 9.83
N TYR A 61 -10.46 -1.59 11.08
CA TYR A 61 -11.39 -2.33 11.92
C TYR A 61 -12.86 -2.31 11.44
N HIS A 62 -13.23 -1.48 10.45
CA HIS A 62 -14.57 -1.56 9.85
C HIS A 62 -14.75 -2.83 9.01
N GLU A 63 -13.71 -3.25 8.28
CA GLU A 63 -13.74 -4.43 7.41
C GLU A 63 -13.21 -5.67 8.14
N TYR A 64 -12.31 -5.47 9.11
CA TYR A 64 -11.65 -6.55 9.84
C TYR A 64 -11.90 -6.45 11.36
N PRO A 65 -13.15 -6.43 11.84
CA PRO A 65 -13.46 -6.23 13.26
C PRO A 65 -13.01 -7.38 14.17
N ALA A 66 -12.77 -8.56 13.61
CA ALA A 66 -12.31 -9.74 14.36
C ALA A 66 -10.77 -9.83 14.47
N ALA A 67 -10.03 -8.99 13.75
CA ALA A 67 -8.57 -8.97 13.79
C ALA A 67 -8.09 -7.90 14.77
N ASP A 68 -7.30 -8.28 15.76
CA ASP A 68 -6.75 -7.33 16.75
C ASP A 68 -5.84 -6.31 16.07
N GLU A 69 -5.07 -6.74 15.07
CA GLU A 69 -4.18 -5.92 14.26
C GLU A 69 -4.88 -4.70 13.64
N ALA A 70 -6.15 -4.84 13.26
CA ALA A 70 -6.93 -3.78 12.62
C ALA A 70 -7.15 -2.56 13.53
N TYR A 71 -7.03 -2.74 14.85
CA TYR A 71 -7.16 -1.67 15.84
C TYR A 71 -5.86 -0.91 16.11
N HIS A 72 -4.72 -1.41 15.61
CA HIS A 72 -3.39 -0.83 15.82
C HIS A 72 -2.84 -0.09 14.57
N CYS A 73 -3.73 0.27 13.64
CA CYS A 73 -3.40 0.87 12.34
C CYS A 73 -3.88 2.35 12.20
N PRO A 74 -3.45 3.31 13.04
CA PRO A 74 -4.02 4.66 13.03
C PRO A 74 -3.71 5.45 11.75
N ASN A 75 -2.57 5.18 11.11
CA ASN A 75 -2.05 5.92 9.95
C ASN A 75 -2.23 5.15 8.63
N GLN A 76 -3.17 4.21 8.63
CA GLN A 76 -3.50 3.38 7.48
C GLN A 76 -5.03 3.29 7.35
N TYR A 77 -5.52 3.31 6.12
CA TYR A 77 -6.97 3.25 5.86
C TYR A 77 -7.29 2.50 4.57
N LEU A 78 -8.53 2.03 4.48
CA LEU A 78 -9.12 1.51 3.26
C LEU A 78 -9.64 2.67 2.41
N LEU A 79 -9.31 2.68 1.12
CA LEU A 79 -9.86 3.57 0.10
C LEU A 79 -10.74 2.76 -0.87
N GLY A 80 -12.04 2.94 -0.77
CA GLY A 80 -13.02 2.07 -1.42
C GLY A 80 -13.00 0.69 -0.80
N THR A 81 -13.20 -0.36 -1.60
CA THR A 81 -13.31 -1.74 -1.12
C THR A 81 -11.99 -2.49 -1.03
N ASP A 82 -11.01 -2.14 -1.85
CA ASP A 82 -9.88 -3.04 -2.10
C ASP A 82 -8.49 -2.38 -2.11
N LEU A 83 -8.40 -1.08 -1.81
CA LEU A 83 -7.11 -0.40 -1.66
C LEU A 83 -6.83 -0.10 -0.18
N ILE A 84 -5.61 -0.40 0.25
CA ILE A 84 -5.05 0.05 1.52
C ILE A 84 -4.06 1.18 1.23
N VAL A 85 -4.18 2.30 1.93
CA VAL A 85 -3.27 3.45 1.80
C VAL A 85 -2.58 3.69 3.15
N ALA A 86 -1.25 3.82 3.11
CA ALA A 86 -0.41 4.03 4.30
C ALA A 86 0.66 5.11 4.01
N PRO A 87 0.31 6.40 4.09
CA PRO A 87 1.24 7.49 3.76
C PRO A 87 2.46 7.52 4.69
N PHE A 88 3.56 8.08 4.21
CA PHE A 88 4.68 8.48 5.07
C PHE A 88 4.32 9.75 5.83
N LEU A 89 4.45 9.72 7.16
CA LEU A 89 4.11 10.83 8.05
C LEU A 89 5.30 11.35 8.86
N GLU A 90 6.44 10.66 8.76
CA GLU A 90 7.69 11.02 9.43
C GLU A 90 8.71 11.46 8.37
N PRO A 91 9.59 12.42 8.70
CA PRO A 91 10.65 12.85 7.79
C PRO A 91 11.57 11.68 7.42
N ALA A 92 12.23 11.80 6.27
CA ALA A 92 13.25 10.84 5.88
C ALA A 92 14.39 10.82 6.91
N ASP A 93 14.86 9.63 7.26
CA ASP A 93 16.04 9.49 8.11
C ASP A 93 17.28 9.96 7.35
N GLU A 94 18.13 10.75 7.99
CA GLU A 94 19.30 11.38 7.36
C GLU A 94 20.28 10.35 6.78
N THR A 95 20.42 9.18 7.41
CA THR A 95 21.37 8.16 6.97
C THR A 95 20.80 7.25 5.90
N THR A 96 19.52 6.89 5.99
CA THR A 96 18.87 6.05 4.96
C THR A 96 18.45 6.86 3.73
N GLY A 97 18.18 8.16 3.89
CA GLY A 97 17.57 9.00 2.86
C GLY A 97 16.10 8.65 2.57
N LEU A 98 15.46 7.86 3.43
CA LEU A 98 14.11 7.31 3.21
C LEU A 98 13.22 7.57 4.41
N SER A 99 11.94 7.80 4.15
CA SER A 99 10.89 7.76 5.17
C SER A 99 10.48 6.31 5.42
N ARG A 100 10.02 6.04 6.64
CA ARG A 100 9.54 4.73 7.07
C ARG A 100 8.07 4.81 7.47
N THR A 101 7.26 3.86 7.02
CA THR A 101 5.91 3.64 7.52
C THR A 101 5.70 2.14 7.76
N VAL A 102 4.75 1.79 8.61
CA VAL A 102 4.44 0.38 8.94
C VAL A 102 2.99 0.10 8.57
N VAL A 103 2.81 -0.92 7.74
CA VAL A 103 1.51 -1.29 7.17
C VAL A 103 1.14 -2.69 7.63
N TRP A 104 -0.10 -2.88 8.05
CA TRP A 104 -0.68 -4.20 8.24
C TRP A 104 -1.44 -4.60 6.98
N LEU A 105 -1.09 -5.74 6.40
CA LEU A 105 -1.84 -6.32 5.30
C LEU A 105 -2.68 -7.48 5.84
N PRO A 106 -4.02 -7.40 5.79
CA PRO A 106 -4.92 -8.47 6.19
C PRO A 106 -4.66 -9.77 5.42
N GLU A 107 -5.18 -10.90 5.90
CA GLU A 107 -5.08 -12.17 5.20
C GLU A 107 -5.51 -12.06 3.72
N GLY A 108 -4.74 -12.67 2.83
CA GLY A 108 -4.96 -12.61 1.39
C GLY A 108 -3.68 -12.33 0.61
N HIS A 109 -3.83 -11.79 -0.58
CA HIS A 109 -2.76 -11.47 -1.51
C HIS A 109 -2.85 -10.00 -1.87
N TRP A 110 -1.73 -9.30 -1.82
CA TRP A 110 -1.67 -7.86 -2.00
C TRP A 110 -0.57 -7.48 -2.97
N PHE A 111 -0.73 -6.36 -3.65
CA PHE A 111 0.23 -5.82 -4.58
C PHE A 111 0.44 -4.34 -4.28
N ASP A 112 1.67 -3.85 -4.30
CA ASP A 112 1.91 -2.41 -4.41
C ASP A 112 1.27 -1.92 -5.72
N PHE A 113 0.43 -0.90 -5.61
CA PHE A 113 -0.41 -0.40 -6.70
C PHE A 113 0.41 0.14 -7.88
N PHE A 114 1.61 0.67 -7.62
CA PHE A 114 2.41 1.37 -8.63
C PHE A 114 3.45 0.49 -9.30
N ASP A 115 4.12 -0.39 -8.55
CA ASP A 115 5.21 -1.22 -9.09
C ASP A 115 4.84 -2.71 -9.23
N GLY A 116 3.65 -3.10 -8.76
CA GLY A 116 3.15 -4.48 -8.85
C GLY A 116 3.87 -5.44 -7.89
N THR A 117 4.64 -4.96 -6.91
CA THR A 117 5.33 -5.82 -5.95
C THR A 117 4.34 -6.60 -5.12
N TYR A 118 4.47 -7.93 -5.13
CA TYR A 118 3.61 -8.84 -4.39
C TYR A 118 3.96 -8.87 -2.89
N TYR A 119 2.93 -8.88 -2.05
CA TYR A 119 3.02 -9.10 -0.61
C TYR A 119 2.03 -10.19 -0.18
N GLN A 120 2.50 -11.08 0.68
CA GLN A 120 1.64 -12.05 1.35
C GLN A 120 0.88 -11.34 2.48
N GLY A 121 -0.45 -11.44 2.49
CA GLY A 121 -1.26 -10.90 3.57
C GLY A 121 -1.13 -11.69 4.89
N GLY A 122 -1.79 -11.18 5.93
CA GLY A 122 -1.80 -11.75 7.28
C GLY A 122 -0.53 -11.42 8.06
N GLY A 123 -0.01 -10.20 7.89
CA GLY A 123 1.26 -9.77 8.47
C GLY A 123 1.50 -8.27 8.39
N TRP A 124 2.55 -7.81 9.06
CA TRP A 124 2.96 -6.41 9.11
C TRP A 124 4.24 -6.21 8.31
N TYR A 125 4.39 -5.04 7.69
CA TYR A 125 5.53 -4.72 6.84
C TYR A 125 6.04 -3.32 7.14
N ALA A 126 7.36 -3.19 7.30
CA ALA A 126 8.02 -1.89 7.24
C ALA A 126 8.24 -1.53 5.77
N ILE A 127 7.70 -0.39 5.36
CA ILE A 127 7.85 0.16 4.02
C ILE A 127 8.77 1.36 4.11
N TYR A 128 9.77 1.39 3.23
CA TYR A 128 10.71 2.49 3.09
C TYR A 128 10.55 3.11 1.70
N GLY A 129 10.58 4.44 1.64
CA GLY A 129 10.35 5.16 0.40
C GLY A 129 10.88 6.59 0.42
N ALA A 130 11.20 7.09 -0.77
CA ALA A 130 11.55 8.49 -0.99
C ALA A 130 10.28 9.36 -1.03
N LEU A 131 10.48 10.68 -1.12
CA LEU A 131 9.43 11.69 -1.06
C LEU A 131 8.34 11.53 -2.15
N ASP A 132 8.66 10.90 -3.28
CA ASP A 132 7.74 10.68 -4.39
C ASP A 132 6.93 9.37 -4.31
N ARG A 133 7.16 8.55 -3.28
CA ARG A 133 6.43 7.30 -3.07
C ARG A 133 5.21 7.53 -2.17
N ILE A 134 4.06 7.00 -2.62
CA ILE A 134 2.84 6.90 -1.81
C ILE A 134 2.51 5.41 -1.65
N PRO A 135 2.67 4.80 -0.45
CA PRO A 135 2.35 3.39 -0.28
C PRO A 135 0.85 3.13 -0.43
N VAL A 136 0.49 2.40 -1.48
CA VAL A 136 -0.88 1.97 -1.78
C VAL A 136 -0.82 0.49 -2.16
N PHE A 137 -1.68 -0.32 -1.55
CA PHE A 137 -1.73 -1.76 -1.75
C PHE A 137 -3.10 -2.17 -2.26
N ALA A 138 -3.13 -2.84 -3.40
CA ALA A 138 -4.34 -3.41 -3.99
C ALA A 138 -4.46 -4.89 -3.62
N ARG A 139 -5.66 -5.31 -3.23
CA ARG A 139 -5.97 -6.73 -3.00
C ARG A 139 -5.92 -7.48 -4.33
N ALA A 140 -5.59 -8.77 -4.32
CA ALA A 140 -5.79 -9.61 -5.49
C ALA A 140 -7.25 -9.52 -5.96
N GLY A 141 -7.46 -9.34 -7.26
CA GLY A 141 -8.77 -9.12 -7.85
C GLY A 141 -9.13 -7.66 -8.11
N THR A 142 -8.49 -6.69 -7.44
CA THR A 142 -8.89 -5.29 -7.53
C THR A 142 -8.90 -4.76 -8.97
N ILE A 143 -9.90 -3.94 -9.27
CA ILE A 143 -10.04 -3.20 -10.52
C ILE A 143 -10.13 -1.71 -10.18
N VAL A 144 -9.26 -0.87 -10.76
CA VAL A 144 -9.25 0.57 -10.51
C VAL A 144 -9.20 1.35 -11.83
N PRO A 145 -10.31 2.01 -12.25
CA PRO A 145 -10.32 2.87 -13.41
C PRO A 145 -9.82 4.28 -13.07
N LEU A 146 -8.91 4.76 -13.91
CA LEU A 146 -8.36 6.12 -13.90
C LEU A 146 -8.71 6.81 -15.22
N GLY A 147 -9.11 8.07 -15.15
CA GLY A 147 -9.17 8.97 -16.30
C GLY A 147 -7.78 9.49 -16.70
N PRO A 148 -7.68 10.25 -17.80
CA PRO A 148 -6.42 10.76 -18.29
C PRO A 148 -5.83 11.83 -17.34
N LYS A 149 -4.50 11.97 -17.36
CA LYS A 149 -3.82 13.09 -16.71
C LYS A 149 -4.00 14.35 -17.56
N VAL A 150 -4.78 15.30 -17.06
CA VAL A 150 -5.06 16.57 -17.74
C VAL A 150 -4.45 17.76 -16.99
N GLY A 151 -4.31 18.89 -17.68
CA GLY A 151 -3.79 20.13 -17.08
C GLY A 151 -4.85 20.92 -16.30
N TRP A 152 -6.00 21.17 -16.91
CA TRP A 152 -7.12 21.90 -16.32
C TRP A 152 -8.45 21.40 -16.90
N GLY A 153 -9.52 21.40 -16.09
CA GLY A 153 -10.80 20.81 -16.48
C GLY A 153 -10.73 19.29 -16.57
N GLY A 154 -11.51 18.67 -17.47
CA GLY A 154 -11.48 17.22 -17.71
C GLY A 154 -12.15 16.37 -16.63
N VAL A 155 -13.15 16.93 -15.95
CA VAL A 155 -13.93 16.23 -14.92
C VAL A 155 -15.17 15.51 -15.46
N GLY A 156 -15.47 15.68 -16.76
CA GLY A 156 -16.54 14.93 -17.42
C GLY A 156 -16.17 13.47 -17.69
N ASN A 157 -17.13 12.71 -18.19
CA ASN A 157 -16.95 11.29 -18.49
C ASN A 157 -15.82 11.09 -19.51
N PRO A 158 -14.76 10.35 -19.18
CA PRO A 158 -13.56 10.31 -20.00
C PRO A 158 -13.75 9.37 -21.21
N ALA A 159 -13.26 9.82 -22.36
CA ALA A 159 -13.14 9.00 -23.58
C ALA A 159 -11.94 8.02 -23.51
N GLU A 160 -11.07 8.17 -22.51
CA GLU A 160 -9.93 7.29 -22.27
C GLU A 160 -9.91 6.84 -20.80
N LEU A 161 -9.82 5.54 -20.57
CA LEU A 161 -9.69 4.97 -19.23
C LEU A 161 -8.41 4.12 -19.14
N THR A 162 -7.59 4.38 -18.13
CA THR A 162 -6.55 3.45 -17.70
C THR A 162 -7.10 2.57 -16.59
N VAL A 163 -7.20 1.27 -16.80
CA VAL A 163 -7.79 0.32 -15.84
C VAL A 163 -6.70 -0.56 -15.27
N HIS A 164 -6.37 -0.37 -14.00
CA HIS A 164 -5.46 -1.23 -13.26
C HIS A 164 -6.20 -2.47 -12.77
N LEU A 165 -5.62 -3.64 -13.02
CA LEU A 165 -6.17 -4.95 -12.68
C LEU A 165 -5.13 -5.75 -11.92
N PHE A 166 -5.52 -6.40 -10.83
CA PHE A 166 -4.60 -7.17 -10.00
C PHE A 166 -4.97 -8.66 -10.05
N ALA A 167 -4.03 -9.50 -10.47
CA ALA A 167 -4.21 -10.94 -10.59
C ALA A 167 -4.50 -11.63 -9.24
N GLY A 168 -5.08 -12.82 -9.28
CA GLY A 168 -5.14 -13.73 -8.13
C GLY A 168 -6.53 -14.01 -7.56
N ALA A 169 -7.56 -13.26 -7.96
CA ALA A 169 -8.93 -13.49 -7.50
C ALA A 169 -9.99 -13.00 -8.51
N ASN A 170 -11.20 -13.54 -8.37
CA ASN A 170 -12.39 -13.02 -9.04
C ASN A 170 -12.82 -11.71 -8.37
N GLN A 171 -13.26 -10.75 -9.17
CA GLN A 171 -13.79 -9.49 -8.64
C GLN A 171 -14.68 -8.78 -9.69
N GLN A 172 -15.48 -7.83 -9.23
CA GLN A 172 -16.26 -6.93 -10.05
C GLN A 172 -16.22 -5.50 -9.50
N PHE A 173 -15.94 -4.55 -10.39
CA PHE A 173 -16.09 -3.12 -10.13
C PHE A 173 -17.18 -2.54 -11.03
N THR A 174 -18.07 -1.72 -10.47
CA THR A 174 -19.10 -1.02 -11.24
C THR A 174 -18.74 0.45 -11.34
N LEU A 175 -18.44 0.93 -12.55
CA LEU A 175 -18.18 2.33 -12.81
C LEU A 175 -19.51 3.09 -12.92
N TYR A 176 -19.67 4.13 -12.10
CA TYR A 176 -20.81 5.05 -12.12
C TYR A 176 -20.46 6.33 -12.88
N GLU A 177 -21.33 6.73 -13.81
CA GLU A 177 -21.17 7.94 -14.63
C GLU A 177 -22.52 8.66 -14.78
N ASP A 178 -22.54 9.99 -14.62
CA ASP A 178 -23.69 10.87 -14.86
C ASP A 178 -23.22 12.19 -15.49
N ASP A 179 -24.04 13.25 -15.47
CA ASP A 179 -23.68 14.56 -16.02
C ASP A 179 -22.71 15.38 -15.13
N GLY A 180 -22.45 14.92 -13.90
CA GLY A 180 -21.56 15.53 -12.92
C GLY A 180 -21.99 16.90 -12.38
N ALA A 181 -23.20 17.37 -12.68
CA ALA A 181 -23.60 18.75 -12.46
C ALA A 181 -25.02 18.93 -11.89
N THR A 182 -25.99 18.11 -12.32
CA THR A 182 -27.39 18.26 -11.92
C THR A 182 -27.82 17.17 -10.92
N THR A 183 -29.06 17.26 -10.45
CA THR A 183 -29.68 16.23 -9.61
C THR A 183 -30.46 15.19 -10.42
N ALA A 184 -30.32 15.15 -11.75
CA ALA A 184 -31.07 14.23 -12.60
C ALA A 184 -30.78 12.75 -12.29
N PHE A 185 -29.65 12.45 -11.63
CA PHE A 185 -29.34 11.11 -11.14
C PHE A 185 -30.40 10.58 -10.14
N GLU A 186 -31.12 11.47 -9.43
CA GLU A 186 -32.21 11.10 -8.52
C GLU A 186 -33.38 10.46 -9.27
N ASP A 187 -33.59 10.85 -10.53
CA ASP A 187 -34.61 10.31 -11.43
C ASP A 187 -34.07 9.16 -12.31
N GLY A 188 -32.86 8.67 -12.03
CA GLY A 188 -32.25 7.57 -12.77
C GLY A 188 -31.40 7.98 -13.98
N ALA A 189 -31.05 9.26 -14.13
CA ALA A 189 -30.18 9.73 -15.22
C ALA A 189 -28.68 9.48 -14.91
N TYR A 190 -28.31 8.21 -14.80
CA TYR A 190 -26.92 7.74 -14.65
C TYR A 190 -26.71 6.41 -15.39
N SER A 191 -25.45 6.11 -15.71
CA SER A 191 -25.06 4.87 -16.35
C SER A 191 -24.12 4.07 -15.45
N LEU A 192 -24.25 2.75 -15.52
CA LEU A 192 -23.41 1.80 -14.81
C LEU A 192 -22.70 0.90 -15.83
N THR A 193 -21.38 0.82 -15.72
CA THR A 193 -20.55 -0.08 -16.54
C THR A 193 -19.85 -1.10 -15.63
N ASN A 194 -20.11 -2.39 -15.84
CA ASN A 194 -19.53 -3.45 -15.00
C ASN A 194 -18.21 -3.97 -15.59
N PHE A 195 -17.15 -3.93 -14.80
CA PHE A 195 -15.89 -4.60 -15.05
C PHE A 195 -15.86 -5.87 -14.22
N ILE A 196 -15.71 -7.03 -14.85
CA ILE A 196 -15.73 -8.34 -14.18
C ILE A 196 -14.44 -9.05 -14.50
N GLN A 197 -13.65 -9.34 -13.48
CA GLN A 197 -12.47 -10.20 -13.56
C GLN A 197 -12.83 -11.61 -13.09
N GLN A 198 -12.63 -12.57 -13.99
CA GLN A 198 -12.67 -14.00 -13.70
C GLN A 198 -11.25 -14.55 -13.76
N TRP A 199 -10.88 -15.28 -12.72
CA TRP A 199 -9.52 -15.72 -12.47
C TRP A 199 -9.46 -17.21 -12.18
N SER A 200 -8.49 -17.85 -12.80
CA SER A 200 -7.97 -19.15 -12.40
C SER A 200 -6.43 -19.09 -12.41
N PRO A 201 -5.74 -20.07 -11.83
CA PRO A 201 -4.27 -20.09 -11.84
C PRO A 201 -3.61 -20.05 -13.23
N ARG A 202 -4.34 -20.32 -14.32
CA ARG A 202 -3.84 -20.40 -15.70
C ARG A 202 -4.52 -19.43 -16.67
N GLN A 203 -5.66 -18.88 -16.29
CA GLN A 203 -6.48 -18.07 -17.18
C GLN A 203 -7.02 -16.85 -16.42
N LEU A 204 -7.00 -15.71 -17.10
CA LEU A 204 -7.76 -14.52 -16.72
C LEU A 204 -8.73 -14.19 -17.84
N THR A 205 -9.98 -13.91 -17.49
CA THR A 205 -10.96 -13.30 -18.37
C THR A 205 -11.42 -11.99 -17.74
N LEU A 206 -11.20 -10.88 -18.42
CA LEU A 206 -11.77 -9.58 -18.08
C LEU A 206 -12.95 -9.30 -19.01
N ILE A 207 -14.06 -8.88 -18.44
CA ILE A 207 -15.28 -8.52 -19.18
C ILE A 207 -15.62 -7.08 -18.79
N VAL A 208 -15.76 -6.21 -19.79
CA VAL A 208 -16.42 -4.91 -19.66
C VAL A 208 -17.78 -5.07 -20.30
N GLU A 209 -18.83 -5.06 -19.47
CA GLU A 209 -20.21 -5.14 -19.95
C GLU A 209 -20.62 -3.81 -20.61
N PRO A 210 -21.58 -3.84 -21.55
CA PRO A 210 -22.18 -2.64 -22.11
C PRO A 210 -22.67 -1.69 -21.02
N ALA A 211 -22.46 -0.38 -21.24
CA ALA A 211 -22.96 0.63 -20.33
C ALA A 211 -24.51 0.61 -20.27
N GLY A 212 -25.05 0.72 -19.07
CA GLY A 212 -26.51 0.81 -18.85
C GLY A 212 -27.12 2.09 -19.43
N ALA A 213 -28.43 2.08 -19.68
CA ALA A 213 -29.18 3.27 -20.09
C ALA A 213 -29.62 4.11 -18.87
N PRO A 214 -29.75 5.44 -19.01
CA PRO A 214 -29.45 6.26 -20.20
C PRO A 214 -27.94 6.43 -20.43
N ALA A 215 -27.52 6.70 -21.67
CA ALA A 215 -26.10 6.80 -22.05
C ALA A 215 -25.73 8.15 -22.70
N ASP A 216 -26.64 9.13 -22.68
CA ASP A 216 -26.53 10.37 -23.46
C ASP A 216 -25.34 11.27 -23.07
N TYR A 217 -24.75 11.06 -21.89
CA TYR A 217 -23.58 11.77 -21.37
C TYR A 217 -22.30 10.91 -21.39
N LEU A 218 -22.37 9.68 -21.92
CA LEU A 218 -21.19 8.86 -22.16
C LEU A 218 -20.57 9.20 -23.52
N PRO A 219 -19.26 9.02 -23.68
CA PRO A 219 -18.65 9.08 -24.99
C PRO A 219 -19.16 7.92 -25.87
N ASP A 220 -19.44 8.18 -27.14
CA ASP A 220 -19.87 7.15 -28.10
C ASP A 220 -18.85 6.01 -28.17
N GLU A 221 -17.56 6.36 -28.20
CA GLU A 221 -16.43 5.45 -28.19
C GLU A 221 -15.46 5.75 -27.05
N ARG A 222 -14.90 4.69 -26.48
CA ARG A 222 -13.91 4.77 -25.40
C ARG A 222 -12.67 3.96 -25.74
N THR A 223 -11.50 4.52 -25.42
CA THR A 223 -10.22 3.80 -25.42
C THR A 223 -9.93 3.32 -24.01
N TYR A 224 -9.68 2.03 -23.85
CA TYR A 224 -9.30 1.40 -22.60
C TYR A 224 -7.83 0.99 -22.65
N HIS A 225 -7.03 1.48 -21.72
CA HIS A 225 -5.67 1.06 -21.46
C HIS A 225 -5.66 0.14 -20.24
N PHE A 226 -5.50 -1.16 -20.45
CA PHE A 226 -5.48 -2.12 -19.36
C PHE A 226 -4.06 -2.35 -18.87
N CYS A 227 -3.85 -2.23 -17.56
CA CYS A 227 -2.59 -2.54 -16.88
C CYS A 227 -2.82 -3.71 -15.93
N LEU A 228 -2.42 -4.92 -16.33
CA LEU A 228 -2.61 -6.15 -15.58
C LEU A 228 -1.35 -6.46 -14.77
N HIS A 229 -1.47 -6.39 -13.45
CA HIS A 229 -0.39 -6.63 -12.48
C HIS A 229 -0.37 -8.06 -11.99
N GLY A 230 0.83 -8.60 -11.75
CA GLY A 230 1.01 -9.93 -11.16
C GLY A 230 0.72 -11.06 -12.14
N VAL A 231 0.94 -10.83 -13.44
CA VAL A 231 0.80 -11.86 -14.48
C VAL A 231 2.13 -12.16 -15.15
N ARG A 232 2.33 -13.44 -15.49
CA ARG A 232 3.42 -13.85 -16.38
C ARG A 232 3.04 -13.54 -17.82
N ASP A 233 4.05 -13.42 -18.67
CA ASP A 233 3.83 -13.29 -20.11
C ASP A 233 2.97 -14.45 -20.63
N PRO A 234 1.74 -14.18 -21.13
CA PRO A 234 0.85 -15.22 -21.64
C PRO A 234 1.27 -15.73 -23.02
N GLY A 235 2.15 -15.02 -23.74
CA GLY A 235 2.50 -15.27 -25.15
C GLY A 235 1.44 -14.76 -26.14
N GLN A 236 0.16 -14.88 -25.81
CA GLN A 236 -0.94 -14.35 -26.62
C GLN A 236 -2.06 -13.79 -25.75
N VAL A 237 -2.73 -12.75 -26.25
CA VAL A 237 -3.94 -12.18 -25.67
C VAL A 237 -5.03 -12.19 -26.72
N LEU A 238 -6.20 -12.70 -26.36
CA LEU A 238 -7.39 -12.64 -27.19
C LEU A 238 -8.30 -11.53 -26.68
N ALA A 239 -8.78 -10.69 -27.59
CA ALA A 239 -9.82 -9.70 -27.30
C ALA A 239 -11.04 -9.96 -28.18
N ALA A 240 -12.24 -9.70 -27.66
CA ALA A 240 -13.48 -9.76 -28.40
C ALA A 240 -14.34 -8.52 -28.14
N ILE A 241 -14.89 -7.94 -29.20
CA ILE A 241 -15.88 -6.85 -29.15
C ILE A 241 -17.17 -7.39 -29.77
N ASN A 242 -18.27 -7.45 -29.01
CA ASN A 242 -19.55 -8.01 -29.46
C ASN A 242 -19.43 -9.37 -30.18
N ASP A 243 -18.62 -10.28 -29.60
CA ASP A 243 -18.30 -11.61 -30.11
C ASP A 243 -17.33 -11.69 -31.30
N GLU A 244 -16.93 -10.57 -31.90
CA GLU A 244 -15.85 -10.56 -32.90
C GLU A 244 -14.49 -10.64 -32.21
N GLN A 245 -13.83 -11.78 -32.34
CA GLN A 245 -12.58 -12.10 -31.63
C GLN A 245 -11.34 -11.93 -32.52
N ALA A 246 -10.30 -11.30 -31.98
CA ALA A 246 -8.99 -11.16 -32.60
C ALA A 246 -7.87 -11.25 -31.56
N PHE A 247 -6.64 -11.50 -32.03
CA PHE A 247 -5.46 -11.34 -31.18
C PHE A 247 -5.20 -9.86 -30.93
N ALA A 248 -5.02 -9.48 -29.66
CA ALA A 248 -4.71 -8.11 -29.27
C ALA A 248 -3.20 -7.95 -29.06
N PRO A 249 -2.57 -6.91 -29.65
CA PRO A 249 -1.19 -6.56 -29.33
C PRO A 249 -1.08 -6.09 -27.88
N TYR A 250 0.03 -6.42 -27.23
CA TYR A 250 0.32 -6.01 -25.86
C TYR A 250 1.82 -5.77 -25.66
N GLU A 251 2.14 -5.03 -24.60
CA GLU A 251 3.49 -4.85 -24.08
C GLU A 251 3.62 -5.60 -22.74
N TYR A 252 4.79 -6.20 -22.48
CA TYR A 252 5.05 -6.90 -21.22
C TYR A 252 6.32 -6.38 -20.54
N ASP A 253 6.18 -5.94 -19.30
CA ASP A 253 7.29 -5.54 -18.42
C ASP A 253 7.62 -6.72 -17.47
N ALA A 254 8.66 -7.49 -17.80
CA ALA A 254 9.10 -8.63 -16.99
C ALA A 254 9.72 -8.21 -15.64
N ALA A 255 10.18 -6.96 -15.50
CA ALA A 255 10.66 -6.46 -14.23
C ALA A 255 9.50 -6.19 -13.27
N ARG A 256 8.36 -5.71 -13.79
CA ARG A 256 7.14 -5.46 -13.02
C ARG A 256 6.12 -6.60 -13.03
N GLU A 257 6.31 -7.63 -13.84
CA GLU A 257 5.31 -8.70 -14.05
C GLU A 257 3.95 -8.09 -14.45
N GLU A 258 4.01 -7.12 -15.36
CA GLU A 258 2.88 -6.30 -15.77
C GLU A 258 2.66 -6.42 -17.29
N LEU A 259 1.40 -6.65 -17.68
CA LEU A 259 0.97 -6.65 -19.08
C LEU A 259 0.15 -5.40 -19.37
N ARG A 260 0.42 -4.73 -20.48
CA ARG A 260 -0.29 -3.54 -20.93
C ARG A 260 -0.88 -3.75 -22.32
N LEU A 261 -2.16 -3.46 -22.49
CA LEU A 261 -2.80 -3.45 -23.81
C LEU A 261 -3.79 -2.30 -23.93
N SER A 262 -4.11 -1.90 -25.16
CA SER A 262 -5.07 -0.83 -25.43
C SER A 262 -6.11 -1.29 -26.45
N LEU A 263 -7.38 -1.06 -26.16
CA LEU A 263 -8.50 -1.40 -27.04
C LEU A 263 -9.47 -0.24 -27.13
N LYS A 264 -10.08 -0.05 -28.29
CA LYS A 264 -11.12 0.95 -28.51
C LYS A 264 -12.43 0.23 -28.81
N ALA A 265 -13.51 0.63 -28.14
CA ALA A 265 -14.84 0.05 -28.30
C ALA A 265 -15.92 1.12 -28.06
N ALA A 266 -17.13 0.91 -28.57
CA ALA A 266 -18.26 1.77 -28.21
C ALA A 266 -18.66 1.54 -26.74
N SER A 267 -19.21 2.55 -26.07
CA SER A 267 -19.70 2.39 -24.69
C SER A 267 -20.85 1.39 -24.58
N ALA A 268 -21.56 1.14 -25.68
CA ALA A 268 -22.63 0.14 -25.78
C ALA A 268 -22.12 -1.27 -26.14
N ASP A 269 -20.83 -1.44 -26.41
CA ASP A 269 -20.25 -2.72 -26.78
C ASP A 269 -19.84 -3.53 -25.55
N ARG A 270 -19.93 -4.85 -25.68
CA ARG A 270 -19.31 -5.77 -24.72
C ARG A 270 -17.87 -6.04 -25.14
N LEU A 271 -16.92 -5.77 -24.25
CA LEU A 271 -15.51 -6.08 -24.45
C LEU A 271 -15.08 -7.25 -23.56
N THR A 272 -14.42 -8.25 -24.13
CA THR A 272 -13.84 -9.36 -23.38
C THR A 272 -12.36 -9.51 -23.71
N ILE A 273 -11.50 -9.60 -22.69
CA ILE A 273 -10.06 -9.90 -22.82
C ILE A 273 -9.79 -11.24 -22.13
N SER A 274 -9.11 -12.14 -22.83
CA SER A 274 -8.76 -13.47 -22.32
C SER A 274 -7.26 -13.70 -22.44
N LEU A 275 -6.64 -14.05 -21.32
CA LEU A 275 -5.26 -14.47 -21.22
C LEU A 275 -5.21 -15.93 -20.81
N ASN A 276 -4.40 -16.74 -21.50
CA ASN A 276 -4.19 -18.14 -21.16
C ASN A 276 -2.71 -18.48 -21.31
N CYS A 277 -2.11 -19.11 -20.31
CA CYS A 277 -0.74 -19.62 -20.44
C CYS A 277 -0.75 -21.02 -21.08
N GLU A 278 0.03 -21.20 -22.14
CA GLU A 278 0.28 -22.52 -22.70
C GLU A 278 1.14 -23.42 -21.77
N ASN A 279 1.01 -24.74 -21.92
CA ASN A 279 1.93 -25.76 -21.39
C ASN A 279 2.13 -25.77 -19.86
N ASP A 280 1.03 -25.93 -19.11
CA ASP A 280 1.00 -26.13 -17.65
C ASP A 280 1.57 -25.00 -16.77
N LYS A 281 2.03 -23.88 -17.36
CA LYS A 281 2.52 -22.73 -16.61
C LYS A 281 1.37 -21.98 -15.94
N ARG A 282 1.59 -21.55 -14.70
CA ARG A 282 0.66 -20.65 -13.99
C ARG A 282 0.81 -19.24 -14.55
N LEU A 283 -0.33 -18.59 -14.81
CA LEU A 283 -0.42 -17.18 -15.19
C LEU A 283 -0.02 -16.27 -14.03
N TRP A 284 -0.28 -16.70 -12.80
CA TRP A 284 0.01 -15.88 -11.62
C TRP A 284 1.51 -15.69 -11.39
N ALA A 285 1.93 -14.43 -11.35
CA ALA A 285 3.27 -14.01 -11.00
C ALA A 285 3.28 -13.49 -9.56
N ARG A 286 4.16 -14.06 -8.73
CA ARG A 286 4.33 -13.74 -7.30
C ARG A 286 5.80 -13.82 -6.94
N ARG A 287 6.67 -13.24 -7.77
CA ARG A 287 8.11 -13.23 -7.50
C ARG A 287 8.36 -12.50 -6.18
N ASP A 288 9.16 -13.09 -5.30
CA ASP A 288 9.65 -12.39 -4.11
C ASP A 288 10.63 -11.30 -4.56
N ARG A 289 10.30 -10.03 -4.27
CA ARG A 289 11.11 -8.85 -4.62
C ARG A 289 11.88 -8.28 -3.43
N THR A 290 11.96 -9.02 -2.31
CA THR A 290 12.69 -8.58 -1.11
C THR A 290 14.13 -8.18 -1.44
N LEU A 291 14.82 -8.93 -2.32
CA LEU A 291 16.17 -8.60 -2.77
C LEU A 291 16.23 -7.25 -3.52
N ASP A 292 15.30 -7.05 -4.45
CA ASP A 292 15.21 -5.83 -5.26
C ASP A 292 14.92 -4.62 -4.36
N GLN A 293 14.02 -4.78 -3.38
CA GLN A 293 13.73 -3.76 -2.38
C GLN A 293 14.96 -3.39 -1.56
N CYS A 294 15.72 -4.36 -1.06
CA CYS A 294 16.97 -4.10 -0.34
C CYS A 294 18.00 -3.37 -1.24
N ARG A 295 18.09 -3.71 -2.53
CA ARG A 295 18.97 -3.03 -3.48
C ARG A 295 18.54 -1.59 -3.74
N VAL A 296 17.24 -1.32 -3.87
CA VAL A 296 16.69 0.03 -4.02
C VAL A 296 16.98 0.87 -2.76
N MET A 297 16.80 0.30 -1.57
CA MET A 297 17.13 0.99 -0.32
C MET A 297 18.64 1.32 -0.24
N LEU A 298 19.50 0.35 -0.55
CA LEU A 298 20.95 0.55 -0.52
C LEU A 298 21.41 1.66 -1.48
N ALA A 299 20.74 1.81 -2.62
CA ALA A 299 21.02 2.91 -3.54
C ALA A 299 20.77 4.27 -2.88
N ALA A 300 19.71 4.40 -2.09
CA ALA A 300 19.34 5.63 -1.37
C ALA A 300 20.22 5.93 -0.15
N PHE A 301 20.75 4.91 0.54
CA PHE A 301 21.51 5.09 1.77
C PHE A 301 22.72 6.03 1.61
N HIS A 302 22.97 6.90 2.58
CA HIS A 302 24.18 7.72 2.63
C HIS A 302 25.35 6.87 3.17
N LEU A 303 26.13 6.28 2.25
CA LEU A 303 27.25 5.39 2.54
C LEU A 303 28.41 5.62 1.56
N PRO A 304 29.68 5.36 1.98
CA PRO A 304 30.81 5.32 1.05
C PRO A 304 30.57 4.33 -0.09
N SER A 305 30.96 4.69 -1.31
CA SER A 305 30.70 3.87 -2.52
C SER A 305 31.22 2.44 -2.41
N ILE A 306 32.41 2.25 -1.83
CA ILE A 306 33.01 0.91 -1.63
C ILE A 306 32.16 0.07 -0.67
N ALA A 307 31.61 0.67 0.39
CA ALA A 307 30.74 -0.03 1.32
C ALA A 307 29.43 -0.46 0.64
N LYS A 308 28.82 0.43 -0.17
CA LYS A 308 27.65 0.08 -0.98
C LYS A 308 27.93 -1.06 -1.94
N GLU A 309 29.02 -0.99 -2.70
CA GLU A 309 29.36 -2.02 -3.68
C GLU A 309 29.60 -3.38 -3.00
N THR A 310 30.32 -3.38 -1.88
CA THR A 310 30.60 -4.58 -1.09
C THR A 310 29.31 -5.18 -0.53
N LEU A 311 28.41 -4.36 0.03
CA LEU A 311 27.14 -4.81 0.57
C LEU A 311 26.19 -5.30 -0.52
N TYR A 312 26.14 -4.61 -1.67
CA TYR A 312 25.37 -5.02 -2.85
C TYR A 312 25.76 -6.43 -3.30
N GLY A 313 27.07 -6.72 -3.36
CA GLY A 313 27.60 -8.04 -3.72
C GLY A 313 27.29 -9.16 -2.72
N GLN A 314 26.89 -8.82 -1.47
CA GLN A 314 26.48 -9.79 -0.46
C GLN A 314 24.97 -9.84 -0.23
N MET A 315 24.17 -9.04 -0.94
CA MET A 315 22.74 -8.84 -0.64
C MET A 315 21.90 -10.12 -0.77
N GLU A 316 22.24 -11.01 -1.70
CA GLU A 316 21.56 -12.31 -1.82
C GLU A 316 21.82 -13.21 -0.60
N LYS A 317 23.06 -13.20 -0.10
CA LYS A 317 23.41 -13.93 1.11
C LYS A 317 22.77 -13.32 2.35
N LEU A 318 22.63 -11.99 2.39
CA LEU A 318 21.98 -11.30 3.50
C LEU A 318 20.57 -11.84 3.80
N LEU A 319 19.82 -12.21 2.76
CA LEU A 319 18.46 -12.76 2.93
C LEU A 319 18.45 -14.09 3.67
N GLN A 320 19.53 -14.88 3.59
CA GLN A 320 19.68 -16.20 4.20
C GLN A 320 20.52 -16.15 5.49
N GLU A 321 21.52 -15.27 5.53
CA GLU A 321 22.49 -15.11 6.61
C GLU A 321 22.57 -13.62 7.03
N PRO A 322 21.63 -13.14 7.87
CA PRO A 322 21.60 -11.74 8.32
C PRO A 322 22.89 -11.31 9.03
N ALA A 323 23.58 -12.27 9.67
CA ALA A 323 24.84 -12.07 10.40
C ALA A 323 25.97 -11.43 9.57
N ILE A 324 25.87 -11.43 8.24
CA ILE A 324 26.82 -10.73 7.36
C ILE A 324 26.86 -9.22 7.66
N LEU A 325 25.78 -8.61 8.17
CA LEU A 325 25.78 -7.18 8.54
C LEU A 325 26.79 -6.84 9.63
N ALA A 326 27.21 -7.80 10.48
CA ALA A 326 28.27 -7.58 11.47
C ALA A 326 29.59 -7.07 10.83
N LYS A 327 29.87 -7.47 9.57
CA LYS A 327 31.05 -7.00 8.83
C LYS A 327 31.00 -5.50 8.50
N PHE A 328 29.81 -4.91 8.58
CA PHE A 328 29.53 -3.51 8.28
C PHE A 328 29.15 -2.71 9.53
N ALA A 329 29.28 -3.26 10.74
CA ALA A 329 28.86 -2.63 11.99
C ALA A 329 29.51 -1.26 12.28
N LEU A 330 30.70 -1.00 11.72
CA LEU A 330 31.38 0.31 11.82
C LEU A 330 31.03 1.28 10.69
N THR A 331 30.22 0.85 9.73
CA THR A 331 29.91 1.59 8.49
C THR A 331 28.43 1.88 8.34
N LEU A 332 27.56 0.93 8.69
CA LEU A 332 26.11 1.13 8.71
C LEU A 332 25.70 1.88 9.96
N SER A 333 24.77 2.82 9.81
CA SER A 333 24.01 3.33 10.95
C SER A 333 23.01 2.28 11.45
N GLU A 334 22.55 2.43 12.69
CA GLU A 334 21.48 1.58 13.23
C GLU A 334 20.20 1.63 12.37
N ALA A 335 19.88 2.80 11.78
CA ALA A 335 18.71 2.96 10.93
C ALA A 335 18.86 2.21 9.59
N GLN A 336 20.04 2.23 8.98
CA GLN A 336 20.33 1.50 7.74
C GLN A 336 20.33 -0.01 7.97
N GLU A 337 20.96 -0.48 9.05
CA GLU A 337 20.97 -1.88 9.44
C GLU A 337 19.55 -2.37 9.74
N ARG A 338 18.78 -1.59 10.52
CA ARG A 338 17.37 -1.87 10.80
C ARG A 338 16.54 -1.97 9.53
N ALA A 339 16.68 -1.03 8.59
CA ALA A 339 15.91 -1.05 7.35
C ALA A 339 16.16 -2.33 6.54
N LEU A 340 17.42 -2.75 6.42
CA LEU A 340 17.76 -4.00 5.76
C LEU A 340 17.20 -5.23 6.48
N LEU A 341 17.29 -5.28 7.80
CA LEU A 341 16.76 -6.38 8.60
C LEU A 341 15.23 -6.45 8.56
N GLU A 342 14.54 -5.32 8.70
CA GLU A 342 13.08 -5.29 8.70
C GLU A 342 12.48 -5.75 7.36
N VAL A 343 13.07 -5.33 6.25
CA VAL A 343 12.62 -5.74 4.90
C VAL A 343 13.04 -7.17 4.60
N SER A 344 14.31 -7.52 4.81
CA SER A 344 14.82 -8.87 4.45
C SER A 344 14.20 -9.99 5.28
N GLN A 345 13.95 -9.73 6.56
CA GLN A 345 13.43 -10.71 7.51
C GLN A 345 11.91 -10.61 7.69
N GLN A 346 11.28 -9.54 7.18
CA GLN A 346 9.85 -9.25 7.32
C GLN A 346 9.40 -9.28 8.79
N ALA A 347 10.21 -8.65 9.64
CA ALA A 347 10.05 -8.66 11.09
C ALA A 347 10.50 -7.31 11.64
N GLY A 348 9.87 -6.85 12.71
CA GLY A 348 10.24 -5.56 13.26
C GLY A 348 9.47 -5.12 14.49
N VAL A 349 9.69 -3.86 14.83
CA VAL A 349 9.04 -3.17 15.94
C VAL A 349 8.58 -1.79 15.49
N HIS A 350 7.48 -1.29 16.04
CA HIS A 350 7.02 0.06 15.76
C HIS A 350 6.30 0.65 16.97
N HIS A 351 6.72 1.85 17.37
CA HIS A 351 6.01 2.66 18.35
C HIS A 351 4.89 3.40 17.62
N VAL A 352 3.65 3.00 17.90
CA VAL A 352 2.46 3.55 17.28
C VAL A 352 2.09 4.84 18.00
N ARG A 353 2.34 5.97 17.34
CA ARG A 353 1.98 7.31 17.82
C ARG A 353 0.51 7.63 17.48
N ASP A 354 -0.02 8.71 18.07
CA ASP A 354 -1.35 9.26 17.77
C ASP A 354 -2.53 8.30 18.03
N THR A 355 -2.38 7.40 18.99
CA THR A 355 -3.49 6.57 19.50
C THR A 355 -3.96 7.05 20.86
N ARG A 356 -5.06 6.47 21.36
CA ARG A 356 -5.51 6.70 22.74
C ARG A 356 -4.49 6.22 23.78
N ASP A 357 -3.60 5.30 23.40
CA ASP A 357 -2.56 4.73 24.24
C ASP A 357 -1.19 5.21 23.71
N PRO A 358 -0.62 6.30 24.26
CA PRO A 358 0.54 6.98 23.68
C PRO A 358 1.81 6.12 23.60
N ASP A 359 1.84 5.01 24.33
CA ASP A 359 2.97 4.09 24.42
C ASP A 359 2.73 2.76 23.67
N LEU A 360 1.71 2.65 22.81
CA LEU A 360 1.44 1.41 22.08
C LEU A 360 2.64 1.01 21.21
N VAL A 361 3.16 -0.20 21.42
CA VAL A 361 4.22 -0.78 20.58
C VAL A 361 3.72 -2.05 19.93
N ILE A 362 3.96 -2.18 18.63
CA ILE A 362 3.69 -3.41 17.88
C ILE A 362 5.01 -4.12 17.55
N LEU A 363 4.97 -5.45 17.63
CA LEU A 363 6.02 -6.36 17.25
C LEU A 363 5.46 -7.30 16.18
N TRP A 364 6.26 -7.63 15.17
CA TRP A 364 5.89 -8.63 14.17
C TRP A 364 7.08 -9.44 13.67
N ASN A 365 6.79 -10.64 13.20
CA ASN A 365 7.77 -11.56 12.61
C ASN A 365 7.05 -12.49 11.64
N ASN A 366 6.86 -12.04 10.40
CA ASN A 366 6.03 -12.74 9.41
C ASN A 366 6.58 -14.13 9.03
N ARG A 367 7.89 -14.32 9.21
CA ARG A 367 8.60 -15.58 8.93
C ARG A 367 8.83 -16.45 10.17
N GLU A 368 8.41 -15.98 11.34
CA GLU A 368 8.58 -16.67 12.63
C GLU A 368 10.04 -17.09 12.88
N ASN A 369 10.98 -16.23 12.47
CA ASN A 369 12.41 -16.43 12.67
C ASN A 369 12.77 -16.38 14.16
N SER A 370 13.31 -17.46 14.71
CA SER A 370 13.72 -17.56 16.12
C SER A 370 14.95 -16.70 16.48
N GLY A 371 15.69 -16.24 15.47
CA GLY A 371 16.82 -15.32 15.67
C GLY A 371 16.42 -13.88 15.99
N ILE A 372 15.13 -13.57 16.06
CA ILE A 372 14.64 -12.23 16.40
C ILE A 372 13.91 -12.33 17.74
N GLN A 373 14.49 -11.70 18.75
CA GLN A 373 14.05 -11.85 20.14
C GLN A 373 13.68 -10.50 20.72
N PHE A 374 12.73 -10.49 21.66
CA PHE A 374 12.39 -9.29 22.40
C PHE A 374 12.54 -9.51 23.91
N GLN A 375 12.79 -8.41 24.60
CA GLN A 375 12.74 -8.32 26.05
C GLN A 375 11.98 -7.06 26.42
N TYR A 376 10.87 -7.22 27.13
CA TYR A 376 10.05 -6.14 27.65
C TYR A 376 10.10 -6.13 29.17
N VAL A 377 10.32 -4.96 29.76
CA VAL A 377 10.34 -4.75 31.21
C VAL A 377 9.51 -3.50 31.54
N ARG A 378 8.66 -3.60 32.55
CA ARG A 378 7.89 -2.48 33.11
C ARG A 378 8.09 -2.42 34.61
N GLN A 379 8.38 -1.24 35.12
CA GLN A 379 8.53 -0.90 36.53
C GLN A 379 7.41 0.04 36.95
N MET A 380 6.71 -0.31 38.03
CA MET A 380 5.73 0.57 38.67
C MET A 380 6.20 0.98 40.06
N PRO A 381 6.26 2.28 40.36
CA PRO A 381 6.45 2.75 41.72
C PRO A 381 5.19 2.47 42.55
N ASP A 382 5.38 2.19 43.84
CA ASP A 382 4.30 2.08 44.81
C ASP A 382 4.06 3.41 45.56
N GLN A 383 3.16 3.41 46.55
CA GLN A 383 2.83 4.59 47.36
C GLN A 383 4.02 5.18 48.13
N TRP A 384 5.14 4.46 48.25
CA TRP A 384 6.37 4.88 48.94
C TRP A 384 7.53 5.13 47.98
N ASN A 385 7.24 5.23 46.67
CA ASN A 385 8.22 5.39 45.61
C ASN A 385 9.25 4.25 45.53
N GLN A 386 8.89 3.07 46.05
CA GLN A 386 9.67 1.86 45.90
C GLN A 386 9.16 1.07 44.69
N PRO A 387 10.04 0.61 43.78
CA PRO A 387 9.62 -0.17 42.63
C PRO A 387 9.29 -1.61 43.03
N HIS A 388 8.01 -1.93 43.18
CA HIS A 388 7.57 -3.23 43.69
C HIS A 388 6.98 -4.18 42.64
N LEU A 389 6.78 -3.73 41.40
CA LEU A 389 6.18 -4.58 40.35
C LEU A 389 7.00 -4.49 39.06
N PHE A 390 7.86 -5.50 38.87
CA PHE A 390 8.50 -5.78 37.58
C PHE A 390 7.58 -6.73 36.80
N ARG A 391 6.91 -6.24 35.77
CA ARG A 391 6.37 -7.13 34.73
C ARG A 391 7.43 -7.26 33.65
N SER A 392 7.92 -8.47 33.44
CA SER A 392 8.82 -8.76 32.34
C SER A 392 8.24 -9.84 31.44
N SER A 393 8.56 -9.76 30.15
CA SER A 393 8.31 -10.83 29.20
C SER A 393 9.42 -10.83 28.16
N GLN A 394 9.88 -12.00 27.78
CA GLN A 394 10.94 -12.17 26.80
C GLN A 394 10.68 -13.42 25.94
N GLY A 395 11.37 -13.52 24.81
CA GLY A 395 11.32 -14.69 23.94
C GLY A 395 11.44 -14.27 22.47
N ASP A 396 11.12 -15.20 21.58
CA ASP A 396 11.08 -14.93 20.15
C ASP A 396 9.98 -13.91 19.83
N VAL A 397 10.26 -13.00 18.91
CA VAL A 397 9.25 -12.07 18.41
C VAL A 397 8.15 -12.89 17.72
N PRO A 398 6.89 -12.82 18.21
CA PRO A 398 5.80 -13.59 17.61
C PRO A 398 5.38 -12.99 16.28
N ARG A 399 4.55 -13.72 15.53
CA ARG A 399 3.97 -13.24 14.27
C ARG A 399 3.33 -11.85 14.43
N PHE A 400 2.63 -11.63 15.54
CA PHE A 400 2.11 -10.33 15.95
C PHE A 400 2.01 -10.24 17.47
N ARG A 401 2.35 -9.09 18.04
CA ARG A 401 2.04 -8.73 19.42
C ARG A 401 1.93 -7.22 19.58
N ALA A 402 0.79 -6.76 20.11
CA ALA A 402 0.66 -5.43 20.67
C ALA A 402 1.09 -5.42 22.14
N ILE A 403 1.89 -4.45 22.52
CA ILE A 403 2.29 -4.15 23.89
C ILE A 403 1.75 -2.77 24.22
N VAL A 404 0.91 -2.69 25.25
CA VAL A 404 0.38 -1.43 25.79
C VAL A 404 1.02 -1.22 27.17
N PRO A 405 2.10 -0.41 27.25
CA PRO A 405 2.86 -0.26 28.49
C PRO A 405 2.04 0.35 29.64
N ARG A 406 1.21 1.35 29.33
CA ARG A 406 0.25 1.96 30.27
C ARG A 406 -1.16 1.45 29.98
N THR A 407 -1.73 0.61 30.84
CA THR A 407 -3.11 0.13 30.62
C THR A 407 -4.14 1.10 31.20
N ARG A 408 -5.40 1.04 30.73
CA ARG A 408 -6.50 1.83 31.32
C ARG A 408 -6.71 1.56 32.82
N ALA A 409 -6.46 0.34 33.28
CA ALA A 409 -6.54 -0.01 34.70
C ALA A 409 -5.43 0.68 35.51
N ASP A 410 -4.28 0.92 34.88
CA ASP A 410 -3.17 1.65 35.48
C ASP A 410 -3.49 3.14 35.58
N ALA A 411 -4.07 3.76 34.54
CA ALA A 411 -4.39 5.20 34.50
C ALA A 411 -5.30 5.71 35.63
N ALA A 412 -6.05 4.83 36.30
CA ALA A 412 -6.85 5.17 37.49
C ALA A 412 -6.00 5.31 38.78
N ARG A 413 -4.70 5.03 38.74
CA ARG A 413 -3.76 5.07 39.87
C ARG A 413 -2.81 6.25 39.73
N ALA A 414 -2.62 7.02 40.80
CA ALA A 414 -1.70 8.16 40.84
C ALA A 414 -0.24 7.83 40.45
N ALA A 415 0.18 6.56 40.61
CA ALA A 415 1.52 6.08 40.26
C ALA A 415 1.72 5.72 38.78
N ALA A 416 0.67 5.81 37.94
CA ALA A 416 0.76 5.43 36.53
C ALA A 416 1.57 6.42 35.68
N ASP A 417 1.64 7.69 36.10
CA ASP A 417 2.44 8.71 35.42
C ASP A 417 3.95 8.54 35.64
N GLU A 418 4.35 7.82 36.70
CA GLU A 418 5.75 7.54 37.06
C GLU A 418 6.20 6.13 36.62
N ALA A 419 5.34 5.36 35.96
CA ALA A 419 5.69 4.04 35.45
C ALA A 419 6.76 4.17 34.35
N ARG A 420 7.82 3.38 34.47
CA ARG A 420 8.89 3.30 33.47
C ARG A 420 8.83 1.98 32.75
N TRP A 421 9.11 1.98 31.46
CA TRP A 421 9.18 0.75 30.69
C TRP A 421 10.28 0.80 29.64
N GLN A 422 10.73 -0.39 29.25
CA GLN A 422 11.72 -0.58 28.21
C GLN A 422 11.35 -1.82 27.40
N LEU A 423 11.42 -1.69 26.08
CA LEU A 423 11.38 -2.78 25.13
C LEU A 423 12.71 -2.81 24.36
N SER A 424 13.36 -3.96 24.35
CA SER A 424 14.49 -4.27 23.48
C SER A 424 14.08 -5.31 22.45
N VAL A 425 14.50 -5.14 21.20
CA VAL A 425 14.40 -6.16 20.15
C VAL A 425 15.81 -6.43 19.59
N SER A 426 16.28 -7.67 19.74
CA SER A 426 17.54 -8.15 19.17
C SER A 426 17.26 -8.82 17.83
N TYR A 427 18.02 -8.44 16.80
CA TYR A 427 18.03 -9.09 15.49
C TYR A 427 19.34 -9.86 15.37
N TRP A 428 19.32 -11.18 15.62
CA TRP A 428 20.48 -12.06 15.54
C TRP A 428 21.71 -11.58 16.34
N ASP A 429 21.48 -10.84 17.43
CA ASP A 429 22.51 -10.17 18.25
C ASP A 429 23.40 -9.18 17.48
N LEU A 430 22.96 -8.76 16.28
CA LEU A 430 23.63 -7.75 15.45
C LEU A 430 23.22 -6.35 15.87
N LEU A 431 21.90 -6.15 15.94
CA LEU A 431 21.27 -4.89 16.29
C LEU A 431 20.34 -5.10 17.47
N GLN A 432 20.48 -4.27 18.51
CA GLN A 432 19.53 -4.19 19.61
C GLN A 432 18.77 -2.87 19.54
N TRP A 433 17.55 -2.91 19.04
CA TRP A 433 16.67 -1.73 19.00
C TRP A 433 15.96 -1.54 20.34
N ARG A 434 16.00 -0.33 20.91
CA ARG A 434 15.40 -0.02 22.20
C ARG A 434 14.34 1.07 22.10
N ILE A 435 13.25 0.91 22.84
CA ILE A 435 12.17 1.89 23.00
C ILE A 435 11.87 1.98 24.49
N GLU A 436 11.82 3.21 25.02
CA GLU A 436 11.68 3.50 26.45
C GLU A 436 10.69 4.65 26.65
N GLY A 437 9.97 4.66 27.79
CA GLY A 437 9.00 5.70 28.13
C GLY A 437 8.50 5.65 29.58
#